data_AF-A0A6H9KW73-F1
#
_entry.id   AF-A0A6H9KW73-F1
#
_cell.length_a   1.000
_cell.length_b   1.000
_cell.length_c   1.000
_cell.angle_alpha   90.00
_cell.angle_beta   90.00
_cell.angle_gamma   90.00
#
_symmetry.space_group_name_H-M   'P 1'
#
loop_
_entity.id
_entity.type
_entity.pdbx_description
1 polymer ?
#
loop_
_entity_poly.entity_id
_entity_poly.type
_entity_poly.pdbx_seq_one_letter_code
_entity_poly.pdbx_strand_id
1 'polypeptide(L)'
;MRNYPEGLEIKCTVGNVEKGSELEVGRKRLPKLTGITWQAHHREVESLMGLVIDFAGKATNDKSYPVITAAFFSDELTIEDWGKISGTTGRNTKVTGMTASGKGKMGSGWVIIKNEDSYTSRYEKLLSFELK
;
A
#
# COMPACT_ATOMS: atom_id res chain seq x y z
N MET A 1 18.69 16.78 9.33
CA MET A 1 18.61 15.35 9.65
C MET A 1 17.51 15.21 10.69
N ARG A 2 16.33 14.67 10.36
CA ARG A 2 15.27 14.49 11.36
C ARG A 2 15.57 13.19 12.09
N ASN A 3 16.20 13.31 13.25
CA ASN A 3 16.32 12.23 14.22
C ASN A 3 14.91 11.93 14.76
N TYR A 4 14.24 10.93 14.20
CA TYR A 4 13.21 10.21 14.93
C TYR A 4 13.75 8.80 15.19
N PRO A 5 14.59 8.60 16.23
CA PRO A 5 15.00 7.25 16.60
C PRO A 5 13.83 6.39 17.12
N GLU A 6 12.64 6.97 17.32
CA GLU A 6 11.49 6.32 17.98
C GLU A 6 10.14 6.63 17.30
N GLY A 7 10.10 6.84 15.98
CA GLY A 7 8.88 7.13 15.24
C GLY A 7 8.48 6.00 14.29
N LEU A 8 7.18 5.67 14.23
CA LEU A 8 6.63 4.76 13.21
C LEU A 8 6.04 5.58 12.05
N GLU A 9 6.54 5.36 10.83
CA GLU A 9 5.91 5.91 9.64
C GLU A 9 4.68 5.08 9.28
N ILE A 10 3.53 5.73 9.07
CA ILE A 10 2.28 5.07 8.65
C ILE A 10 1.86 5.63 7.30
N LYS A 11 1.58 4.75 6.34
CA LYS A 11 1.09 5.13 5.01
C LYS A 11 -0.12 4.31 4.60
N CYS A 12 -1.07 4.98 3.97
CA CYS A 12 -2.22 4.32 3.37
C CYS A 12 -2.15 4.32 1.84
N THR A 13 -2.68 3.28 1.23
CA THR A 13 -2.89 3.18 -0.21
C THR A 13 -4.24 2.55 -0.51
N VAL A 14 -4.84 2.92 -1.64
CA VAL A 14 -6.03 2.27 -2.22
C VAL A 14 -5.64 1.33 -3.37
N GLY A 15 -4.33 1.08 -3.52
CA GLY A 15 -3.75 0.28 -4.60
C GLY A 15 -3.68 1.01 -5.94
N ASN A 16 -2.90 0.43 -6.84
CA ASN A 16 -2.76 0.86 -8.23
C ASN A 16 -3.85 0.20 -9.07
N VAL A 17 -4.32 0.90 -10.09
CA VAL A 17 -5.26 0.36 -11.08
C VAL A 17 -4.73 0.64 -12.49
N GLU A 18 -5.27 -0.03 -13.50
CA GLU A 18 -4.94 0.28 -14.89
C GLU A 18 -5.40 1.70 -15.25
N LYS A 19 -4.61 2.38 -16.08
CA LYS A 19 -4.97 3.70 -16.60
C LYS A 19 -6.26 3.59 -17.42
N GLY A 20 -7.23 4.44 -17.14
CA GLY A 20 -8.54 4.40 -17.80
C GLY A 20 -9.53 3.42 -17.15
N SER A 21 -9.17 2.78 -16.03
CA SER A 21 -10.13 2.02 -15.24
C SER A 21 -11.31 2.89 -14.83
N GLU A 22 -12.52 2.45 -15.15
CA GLU A 22 -13.74 3.07 -14.65
C GLU A 22 -13.88 2.75 -13.16
N LEU A 23 -13.71 3.75 -12.29
CA LEU A 23 -13.79 3.57 -10.85
C LEU A 23 -15.06 4.24 -10.32
N GLU A 24 -16.08 3.44 -10.07
CA GLU A 24 -17.29 3.90 -9.40
C GLU A 24 -17.03 4.19 -7.92
N VAL A 25 -17.60 5.30 -7.43
CA VAL A 25 -17.54 5.67 -6.02
C VAL A 25 -18.22 4.61 -5.17
N GLY A 26 -17.55 4.12 -4.13
CA GLY A 26 -18.11 3.15 -3.19
C GLY A 26 -18.11 1.70 -3.67
N ARG A 27 -17.47 1.39 -4.82
CA ARG A 27 -17.26 0.02 -5.28
C ARG A 27 -15.89 -0.51 -4.88
N LYS A 28 -15.83 -1.81 -4.54
CA LYS A 28 -14.57 -2.53 -4.28
C LYS A 28 -13.61 -2.34 -5.45
N ARG A 29 -12.38 -1.92 -5.14
CA ARG A 29 -11.27 -1.80 -6.09
C ARG A 29 -10.50 -3.10 -6.22
N LEU A 30 -10.59 -4.00 -5.24
CA LEU A 30 -9.86 -5.27 -5.19
C LEU A 30 -9.75 -5.99 -6.56
N PRO A 31 -10.84 -6.15 -7.36
CA PRO A 31 -10.75 -6.85 -8.64
C PRO A 31 -9.88 -6.14 -9.68
N LYS A 32 -9.78 -4.81 -9.60
CA LYS A 32 -9.08 -3.91 -10.54
C LYS A 32 -7.64 -3.60 -10.12
N LEU A 33 -7.19 -4.09 -8.95
CA LEU A 33 -5.86 -3.74 -8.43
C LEU A 33 -4.73 -4.37 -9.23
N THR A 34 -3.88 -3.58 -9.86
CA THR A 34 -2.68 -4.06 -10.56
C THR A 34 -1.44 -4.14 -9.66
N GLY A 35 -1.51 -3.54 -8.48
CA GLY A 35 -0.40 -3.53 -7.54
C GLY A 35 -0.76 -2.82 -6.25
N ILE A 36 0.01 -3.08 -5.21
CA ILE A 36 0.06 -2.27 -3.99
C ILE A 36 1.39 -1.54 -3.98
N THR A 37 1.35 -0.23 -3.73
CA THR A 37 2.56 0.60 -3.57
C THR A 37 2.27 1.61 -2.47
N TRP A 38 3.20 1.75 -1.53
CA TRP A 38 3.25 2.88 -0.61
C TRP A 38 4.30 3.88 -1.10
N GLN A 39 4.02 5.18 -0.90
CA GLN A 39 4.85 6.27 -1.40
C GLN A 39 5.45 7.08 -0.26
N ALA A 40 6.76 7.30 -0.30
CA ALA A 40 7.47 8.13 0.67
C ALA A 40 7.99 9.42 0.04
N HIS A 41 8.28 10.42 0.87
CA HIS A 41 9.02 11.62 0.43
C HIS A 41 10.53 11.42 0.49
N HIS A 42 10.97 10.44 1.29
CA HIS A 42 12.34 10.12 1.65
C HIS A 42 12.60 8.66 1.32
N ARG A 43 13.84 8.32 0.96
CA ARG A 43 14.24 6.92 0.69
C ARG A 43 14.85 6.27 1.92
N GLU A 44 15.04 7.03 3.00
CA GLU A 44 15.61 6.57 4.27
C GLU A 44 14.56 5.97 5.23
N VAL A 45 13.34 5.66 4.75
CA VAL A 45 12.30 5.06 5.58
C VAL A 45 12.60 3.57 5.75
N GLU A 46 12.98 3.18 6.97
CA GLU A 46 13.36 1.80 7.33
C GLU A 46 12.21 1.04 7.99
N SER A 47 11.44 1.72 8.85
CA SER A 47 10.26 1.16 9.53
C SER A 47 8.95 1.77 9.02
N LEU A 48 8.06 0.93 8.50
CA LEU A 48 6.81 1.33 7.87
C LEU A 48 5.64 0.43 8.26
N MET A 49 4.55 1.05 8.71
CA MET A 49 3.21 0.44 8.75
C MET A 49 2.43 0.86 7.49
N GLY A 50 2.23 -0.10 6.60
CA GLY A 50 1.49 0.06 5.36
C GLY A 50 0.03 -0.39 5.49
N LEU A 51 -0.91 0.54 5.36
CA LEU A 51 -2.35 0.26 5.33
C LEU A 51 -2.85 0.17 3.89
N VAL A 52 -3.73 -0.79 3.63
CA VAL A 52 -4.49 -0.88 2.38
C VAL A 52 -5.97 -0.62 2.68
N ILE A 53 -6.57 0.29 1.92
CA ILE A 53 -7.97 0.68 2.06
C ILE A 53 -8.74 0.23 0.81
N ASP A 54 -9.92 -0.34 1.02
CA ASP A 54 -10.88 -0.63 -0.05
C ASP A 54 -12.32 -0.29 0.38
N PHE A 55 -13.23 -0.11 -0.58
CA PHE A 55 -14.66 0.12 -0.33
C PHE A 55 -15.36 -1.21 -0.06
N ALA A 56 -15.06 -1.80 1.09
CA ALA A 56 -15.52 -3.12 1.50
C ALA A 56 -16.35 -3.11 2.80
N GLY A 57 -16.68 -1.93 3.31
CA GLY A 57 -17.52 -1.75 4.48
C GLY A 57 -19.00 -1.97 4.20
N LYS A 58 -19.83 -1.64 5.19
CA LYS A 58 -21.30 -1.68 5.05
C LYS A 58 -21.74 -0.87 3.83
N ALA A 59 -22.65 -1.42 3.04
CA ALA A 59 -23.24 -0.75 1.90
C ALA A 59 -24.44 0.13 2.31
N THR A 60 -24.55 1.31 1.71
CA THR A 60 -25.71 2.20 1.74
C THR A 60 -25.93 2.74 0.33
N ASN A 61 -27.14 2.59 -0.22
CA ASN A 61 -27.48 3.02 -1.60
C ASN A 61 -26.44 2.52 -2.63
N ASP A 62 -26.16 1.21 -2.61
CA ASP A 62 -25.20 0.51 -3.48
C ASP A 62 -23.72 0.95 -3.37
N LYS A 63 -23.39 1.79 -2.39
CA LYS A 63 -22.04 2.28 -2.13
C LYS A 63 -21.55 1.78 -0.77
N SER A 64 -20.37 1.18 -0.75
CA SER A 64 -19.73 0.71 0.47
C SER A 64 -18.82 1.77 1.07
N TYR A 65 -18.76 1.85 2.40
CA TYR A 65 -17.79 2.70 3.08
C TYR A 65 -16.35 2.17 2.90
N PRO A 66 -15.34 3.06 2.84
CA PRO A 66 -13.95 2.64 2.86
C PRO A 66 -13.60 2.03 4.22
N VAL A 67 -12.85 0.94 4.19
CA VAL A 67 -12.34 0.25 5.38
C VAL A 67 -10.89 -0.16 5.15
N ILE A 68 -10.12 -0.29 6.23
CA ILE A 68 -8.80 -0.92 6.18
C ILE A 68 -9.02 -2.41 5.90
N THR A 69 -8.51 -2.89 4.78
CA THR A 69 -8.63 -4.29 4.35
C THR A 69 -7.35 -5.08 4.55
N ALA A 70 -6.22 -4.40 4.76
CA ALA A 70 -5.01 -5.02 5.26
C ALA A 70 -4.08 -4.01 5.94
N ALA A 71 -3.24 -4.49 6.84
CA ALA A 71 -2.07 -3.79 7.34
C ALA A 71 -0.83 -4.70 7.23
N PHE A 72 0.29 -4.08 6.87
CA PHE A 72 1.58 -4.70 6.66
C PHE A 72 2.63 -3.89 7.42
N PHE A 73 3.66 -4.54 7.92
CA PHE A 73 4.75 -3.90 8.64
C PHE A 73 6.10 -4.43 8.16
N SER A 74 7.09 -3.55 8.05
CA SER A 74 8.48 -3.95 7.92
C SER A 74 9.36 -2.92 8.58
N ASP A 75 10.35 -3.38 9.34
CA ASP A 75 11.48 -2.63 9.89
C ASP A 75 12.80 -2.98 9.21
N GLU A 76 12.73 -3.74 8.10
CA GLU A 76 13.89 -4.19 7.33
C GLU A 76 14.04 -3.45 6.00
N LEU A 77 13.31 -2.35 5.79
CA LEU A 77 13.40 -1.60 4.54
C LEU A 77 14.74 -0.88 4.44
N THR A 78 15.34 -0.88 3.25
CA THR A 78 16.57 -0.15 2.96
C THR A 78 16.35 0.88 1.84
N ILE A 79 17.35 1.72 1.58
CA ILE A 79 17.26 2.76 0.55
C ILE A 79 16.99 2.16 -0.86
N GLU A 80 17.41 0.92 -1.11
CA GLU A 80 17.20 0.16 -2.35
C GLU A 80 15.75 -0.31 -2.54
N ASP A 81 14.97 -0.42 -1.45
CA ASP A 81 13.55 -0.75 -1.50
C ASP A 81 12.70 0.43 -2.00
N TRP A 82 13.30 1.62 -2.06
CA TRP A 82 12.66 2.83 -2.57
C TRP A 82 13.22 3.20 -3.94
N GLY A 83 12.31 3.43 -4.89
CA GLY A 83 12.65 3.90 -6.22
C GLY A 83 13.33 5.28 -6.23
N LYS A 84 13.75 5.73 -7.40
CA LYS A 84 14.28 7.09 -7.57
C LYS A 84 13.19 8.11 -7.21
N ILE A 85 13.59 9.20 -6.54
CA ILE A 85 12.69 10.31 -6.23
C ILE A 85 12.26 10.95 -7.56
N SER A 86 10.95 11.10 -7.73
CA SER A 86 10.29 11.78 -8.84
C SER A 86 9.62 13.07 -8.35
N GLY A 87 9.15 13.91 -9.27
CA GLY A 87 8.54 15.20 -8.92
C GLY A 87 9.56 16.25 -8.45
N THR A 88 10.82 16.13 -8.87
CA THR A 88 11.90 17.07 -8.52
C THR A 88 11.88 18.36 -9.36
N THR A 89 11.01 18.44 -10.37
CA THR A 89 10.83 19.61 -11.25
C THR A 89 9.39 20.14 -11.19
N GLY A 90 9.23 21.46 -11.16
CA GLY A 90 7.92 22.15 -11.13
C GLY A 90 7.25 22.24 -9.76
N ARG A 91 5.92 22.32 -9.71
CA ARG A 91 5.10 22.39 -8.47
C ARG A 91 4.76 21.01 -7.87
N ASN A 92 5.38 19.94 -8.35
CA ASN A 92 5.06 18.59 -7.91
C ASN A 92 5.68 18.29 -6.54
N THR A 93 5.00 17.43 -5.77
CA THR A 93 5.55 16.95 -4.50
C THR A 93 6.58 15.86 -4.76
N LYS A 94 7.75 15.94 -4.12
CA LYS A 94 8.79 14.90 -4.20
C LYS A 94 8.23 13.59 -3.66
N VAL A 95 8.22 12.54 -4.49
CA VAL A 95 7.72 11.22 -4.10
C VAL A 95 8.62 10.11 -4.64
N THR A 96 8.79 9.07 -3.85
CA THR A 96 9.36 7.79 -4.26
C THR A 96 8.33 6.69 -4.02
N GLY A 97 8.24 5.77 -4.98
CA GLY A 97 7.43 4.57 -4.86
C GLY A 97 8.31 3.38 -4.49
N MET A 98 7.76 2.47 -3.70
CA MET A 98 8.45 1.24 -3.33
C MET A 98 8.68 0.31 -4.52
N THR A 99 9.86 -0.32 -4.58
CA THR A 99 10.27 -1.31 -5.57
C THR A 99 9.63 -2.68 -5.29
N ALA A 100 9.92 -3.68 -6.13
CA ALA A 100 9.44 -5.04 -5.90
C ALA A 100 10.02 -5.66 -4.62
N SER A 101 11.29 -5.38 -4.28
CA SER A 101 11.93 -5.90 -3.06
C SER A 101 11.25 -5.38 -1.80
N GLY A 102 11.00 -4.06 -1.72
CA GLY A 102 10.31 -3.47 -0.58
C GLY A 102 8.88 -3.99 -0.43
N LYS A 103 8.17 -4.19 -1.55
CA LYS A 103 6.84 -4.81 -1.54
C LYS A 103 6.86 -6.23 -0.97
N GLY A 104 7.87 -7.02 -1.32
CA GLY A 104 8.07 -8.36 -0.77
C GLY A 104 8.32 -8.36 0.73
N LYS A 105 9.14 -7.42 1.23
CA LYS A 105 9.37 -7.23 2.68
C LYS A 105 8.09 -6.84 3.41
N MET A 106 7.36 -5.86 2.88
CA MET A 106 6.05 -5.48 3.44
C MET A 106 5.06 -6.65 3.42
N GLY A 107 4.96 -7.39 2.32
CA GLY A 107 4.09 -8.57 2.21
C GLY A 107 4.41 -9.65 3.24
N SER A 108 5.71 -9.93 3.44
CA SER A 108 6.19 -10.92 4.41
C SER A 108 5.83 -10.55 5.85
N GLY A 109 5.79 -9.25 6.17
CA GLY A 109 5.34 -8.74 7.47
C GLY A 109 3.85 -8.36 7.50
N TRP A 110 2.98 -9.15 6.87
CA TRP A 110 1.54 -8.97 7.01
C TRP A 110 1.12 -9.00 8.50
N VAL A 111 0.23 -8.10 8.90
CA VAL A 111 -0.24 -7.96 10.29
C VAL A 111 -1.70 -8.36 10.39
N ILE A 112 -2.53 -7.82 9.50
CA ILE A 112 -3.94 -8.16 9.41
C ILE A 112 -4.36 -8.11 7.95
N ILE A 113 -5.22 -9.05 7.56
CA ILE A 113 -5.89 -9.05 6.27
C ILE A 113 -7.37 -9.31 6.55
N LYS A 114 -8.25 -8.61 5.82
CA LYS A 114 -9.69 -8.82 5.90
C LYS A 114 -9.98 -10.30 5.65
N ASN A 115 -10.71 -10.92 6.58
CA ASN A 115 -11.05 -12.35 6.53
C ASN A 115 -12.08 -12.66 5.42
N GLU A 116 -11.62 -12.62 4.17
CA GLU A 116 -12.31 -12.97 2.94
C GLU A 116 -11.24 -13.47 1.95
N ASP A 117 -11.37 -14.70 1.44
CA ASP A 117 -10.35 -15.35 0.58
C ASP A 117 -9.91 -14.47 -0.60
N SER A 118 -10.85 -13.71 -1.18
CA SER A 118 -10.54 -12.79 -2.28
C SER A 118 -9.48 -11.74 -1.94
N TYR A 119 -9.46 -11.23 -0.70
CA TYR A 119 -8.46 -10.26 -0.23
C TYR A 119 -7.12 -10.92 0.02
N THR A 120 -7.13 -12.05 0.72
CA THR A 120 -5.96 -12.91 0.94
C THR A 120 -5.25 -13.22 -0.38
N SER A 121 -5.92 -13.93 -1.30
CA SER A 121 -5.29 -14.37 -2.55
C SER A 121 -4.85 -13.21 -3.43
N ARG A 122 -5.57 -12.08 -3.39
CA ARG A 122 -5.17 -10.89 -4.16
C ARG A 122 -3.92 -10.24 -3.57
N TYR A 123 -3.81 -10.10 -2.26
CA TYR A 123 -2.63 -9.50 -1.65
C TYR A 123 -1.40 -10.39 -1.72
N GLU A 124 -1.53 -11.70 -1.50
CA GLU A 124 -0.46 -12.68 -1.71
C GLU A 124 0.14 -12.54 -3.11
N LYS A 125 -0.71 -12.47 -4.14
CA LYS A 125 -0.28 -12.28 -5.53
C LYS A 125 0.38 -10.92 -5.78
N LEU A 126 -0.16 -9.83 -5.22
CA LEU A 126 0.33 -8.47 -5.50
C LEU A 126 1.60 -8.09 -4.73
N LEU A 127 1.85 -8.75 -3.59
CA LEU A 127 3.00 -8.49 -2.72
C LEU A 127 3.96 -9.68 -2.62
N SER A 128 3.68 -10.79 -3.32
CA SER A 128 4.52 -11.98 -3.42
C SER A 128 4.85 -12.61 -2.06
N PHE A 129 3.83 -12.92 -1.25
CA PHE A 129 3.95 -13.65 0.02
C PHE A 129 2.88 -14.73 0.13
N GLU A 130 2.99 -15.60 1.13
CA GLU A 130 2.02 -16.66 1.44
C GLU A 130 1.60 -16.56 2.90
N LEU A 131 0.29 -16.66 3.16
CA LEU A 131 -0.25 -16.85 4.50
C LEU A 131 -0.05 -18.31 4.92
N LYS A 132 0.55 -18.51 6.10
CA LYS A 132 0.74 -19.83 6.71
C LYS A 132 -0.46 -20.25 7.54
#